data_AF-E2ZAP1-F1
#
_entry.id   AF-E2ZAP1-F1
#
_cell.length_a   1.000
_cell.length_b   1.000
_cell.length_c   1.000
_cell.angle_alpha   90.00
_cell.angle_beta   90.00
_cell.angle_gamma   90.00
#
_symmetry.space_group_name_H-M   'P 1'
#
loop_
_entity.id
_entity.type
_entity.pdbx_description
1 polymer ?
#
loop_
_entity_poly.entity_id
_entity_poly.type
_entity_poly.pdbx_seq_one_letter_code
_entity_poly.pdbx_strand_id
1 'polypeptide(L)'
;MEEKQKVELTLPNPLNIAVQVPGLPGKDGKSAYEVAVEQGFVGTVDEWLESLHGQNGSSSEPVSMNFLTVYRMMKDRAMKVDSDSLEDVLKALLREVIPDGRYTSDLAEFKLVDGTSVAVGDTVVHVEGQPGFYVVDTTGNRQMIPDSGRLDFALMQPFDGNEKILTMEYPNSSEGTAASLTIPAVQTGGGNEELFNENGVKIYRRADGQAVIEFPAYAMLDPIYNNPNLDSLHFDSLELNELSGGGDDITITGMMLLARLTSKAYFPRDKEMPRHIQLPSQSERLNLEFRRKGRAEGYADDVFSWANIDCDGSTWDHGVGVSYAKQDRL
;
A
#
# COMPACT_ATOMS: atom_id res chain seq x y z
N MET A 1 12.85 32.98 -54.22
CA MET A 1 13.51 31.67 -54.08
C MET A 1 14.25 31.75 -52.75
N GLU A 2 13.57 31.41 -51.64
CA GLU A 2 14.19 31.45 -50.31
C GLU A 2 14.93 30.15 -50.08
N GLU A 3 16.24 30.23 -49.86
CA GLU A 3 17.07 29.12 -49.38
C GLU A 3 16.60 28.74 -47.98
N LYS A 4 16.07 27.52 -47.83
CA LYS A 4 15.78 26.96 -46.51
C LYS A 4 17.09 26.56 -45.85
N GLN A 5 17.43 27.27 -44.78
CA GLN A 5 18.58 27.00 -43.92
C GLN A 5 18.39 25.65 -43.21
N LYS A 6 19.38 24.75 -43.31
CA LYS A 6 19.39 23.46 -42.61
C LYS A 6 19.77 23.70 -41.15
N VAL A 7 18.84 23.46 -40.23
CA VAL A 7 19.09 23.50 -38.78
C VAL A 7 19.40 22.07 -38.32
N GLU A 8 20.60 21.84 -37.79
CA GLU A 8 20.95 20.58 -37.13
C GLU A 8 20.70 20.69 -35.63
N LEU A 9 19.88 19.76 -35.10
CA LEU A 9 19.56 19.66 -33.69
C LEU A 9 20.39 18.55 -33.07
N THR A 10 21.31 18.92 -32.18
CA THR A 10 22.12 17.98 -31.39
C THR A 10 21.36 17.68 -30.10
N LEU A 11 20.91 16.44 -29.95
CA LEU A 11 20.23 15.99 -28.73
C LEU A 11 21.28 15.50 -27.71
N PRO A 12 21.23 15.94 -26.45
CA PRO A 12 22.14 15.46 -25.42
C PRO A 12 21.91 13.98 -25.16
N ASN A 13 23.00 13.23 -25.05
CA ASN A 13 22.99 11.79 -24.77
C ASN A 13 23.18 11.56 -23.25
N PRO A 14 22.34 10.75 -22.58
CA PRO A 14 21.09 10.16 -23.06
C PRO A 14 19.88 11.11 -22.96
N LEU A 15 18.93 10.93 -23.88
CA LEU A 15 17.64 11.61 -23.96
C LEU A 15 16.54 10.62 -23.54
N ASN A 16 15.72 10.97 -22.54
CA ASN A 16 14.67 10.08 -21.98
C ASN A 16 13.26 10.62 -22.25
N ILE A 17 12.39 9.81 -22.87
CA ILE A 17 10.94 10.04 -22.98
C ILE A 17 10.21 8.69 -22.88
N ALA A 18 9.13 8.61 -22.08
CA ALA A 18 8.23 7.45 -21.98
C ALA A 18 6.75 7.89 -21.96
N VAL A 19 5.88 7.17 -22.68
CA VAL A 19 4.41 7.27 -22.66
C VAL A 19 3.79 5.88 -22.89
N GLN A 20 2.71 5.56 -22.18
CA GLN A 20 2.03 4.27 -22.17
C GLN A 20 0.49 4.41 -22.34
N VAL A 21 -0.16 3.50 -23.07
CA VAL A 21 -1.63 3.29 -23.04
C VAL A 21 -1.97 1.80 -23.27
N PRO A 22 -2.94 1.19 -22.55
CA PRO A 22 -3.25 -0.26 -22.63
C PRO A 22 -4.16 -0.64 -23.81
N GLY A 23 -3.99 -1.87 -24.34
CA GLY A 23 -4.78 -2.42 -25.45
C GLY A 23 -5.92 -3.36 -25.04
N LEU A 24 -7.02 -3.35 -25.81
CA LEU A 24 -8.08 -4.38 -25.84
C LEU A 24 -7.72 -5.46 -26.88
N PRO A 25 -8.12 -6.74 -26.73
CA PRO A 25 -7.86 -7.76 -27.75
C PRO A 25 -8.65 -7.47 -29.03
N GLY A 26 -7.94 -7.39 -30.15
CA GLY A 26 -8.53 -7.31 -31.50
C GLY A 26 -9.09 -8.66 -31.95
N LYS A 27 -10.09 -8.65 -32.84
CA LYS A 27 -10.61 -9.87 -33.49
C LYS A 27 -9.56 -10.46 -34.41
N ASP A 28 -9.51 -11.79 -34.51
CA ASP A 28 -8.62 -12.51 -35.41
C ASP A 28 -8.77 -12.01 -36.86
N GLY A 29 -7.65 -11.63 -37.47
CA GLY A 29 -7.56 -11.24 -38.87
C GLY A 29 -7.44 -12.45 -39.80
N LYS A 30 -7.55 -12.21 -41.11
CA LYS A 30 -7.34 -13.23 -42.14
C LYS A 30 -5.95 -13.87 -42.01
N SER A 31 -5.86 -15.16 -42.26
CA SER A 31 -4.61 -15.90 -42.37
C SER A 31 -3.78 -15.42 -43.58
N ALA A 32 -2.47 -15.65 -43.52
CA ALA A 32 -1.55 -15.29 -44.61
C ALA A 32 -1.90 -15.96 -45.95
N TYR A 33 -2.48 -17.18 -45.91
CA TYR A 33 -2.96 -17.87 -47.10
C TYR A 33 -4.19 -17.17 -47.71
N GLU A 34 -5.14 -16.74 -46.89
CA GLU A 34 -6.32 -16.00 -47.36
C GLU A 34 -5.92 -14.67 -48.03
N VAL A 35 -4.90 -13.99 -47.51
CA VAL A 35 -4.33 -12.79 -48.16
C VAL A 35 -3.64 -13.15 -49.48
N ALA A 36 -2.91 -14.26 -49.55
CA ALA A 36 -2.26 -14.71 -50.78
C ALA A 36 -3.29 -15.00 -51.90
N VAL A 37 -4.40 -15.66 -51.57
CA VAL A 37 -5.50 -15.91 -52.51
C VAL A 37 -6.12 -14.59 -53.00
N GLU A 38 -6.34 -13.62 -52.10
CA GLU A 38 -6.83 -12.28 -52.48
C GLU A 38 -5.86 -11.51 -53.38
N GLN A 39 -4.56 -11.73 -53.23
CA GLN A 39 -3.50 -11.15 -54.06
C GLN A 39 -3.22 -11.96 -55.35
N GLY A 40 -4.04 -12.97 -55.64
CA GLY A 40 -4.01 -13.70 -56.92
C GLY A 40 -3.21 -15.00 -56.90
N PHE A 41 -2.86 -15.54 -55.74
CA PHE A 41 -2.31 -16.89 -55.63
C PHE A 41 -3.38 -17.93 -55.98
N VAL A 42 -3.05 -18.84 -56.90
CA VAL A 42 -3.92 -19.94 -57.31
C VAL A 42 -3.22 -21.24 -56.93
N GLY A 43 -3.73 -21.89 -55.89
CA GLY A 43 -3.18 -23.15 -55.37
C GLY A 43 -3.74 -23.46 -53.99
N THR A 44 -3.51 -24.68 -53.54
CA THR A 44 -3.83 -25.16 -52.18
C THR A 44 -2.91 -24.54 -51.13
N VAL A 45 -3.27 -24.66 -49.85
CA VAL A 45 -2.42 -24.23 -48.73
C VAL A 45 -1.05 -24.93 -48.78
N ASP A 46 -1.02 -26.21 -49.15
CA ASP A 46 0.22 -26.98 -49.23
C ASP A 46 1.12 -26.50 -50.37
N GLU A 47 0.55 -26.23 -51.56
CA GLU A 47 1.30 -25.64 -52.68
C GLU A 47 1.79 -24.21 -52.35
N TRP A 48 1.02 -23.47 -51.56
CA TRP A 48 1.44 -22.17 -51.05
C TRP A 48 2.62 -22.31 -50.09
N LEU A 49 2.56 -23.24 -49.13
CA LEU A 49 3.66 -23.52 -48.22
C LEU A 49 4.92 -23.97 -48.97
N GLU A 50 4.78 -24.85 -49.96
CA GLU A 50 5.88 -25.27 -50.85
C GLU A 50 6.48 -24.10 -51.63
N SER A 51 5.67 -23.13 -52.06
CA SER A 51 6.17 -21.93 -52.74
C SER A 51 7.04 -21.03 -51.84
N LEU A 52 6.87 -21.10 -50.52
CA LEU A 52 7.67 -20.36 -49.54
C LEU A 52 9.05 -21.02 -49.30
N HIS A 53 9.24 -22.27 -49.75
CA HIS A 53 10.51 -22.97 -49.61
C HIS A 53 11.53 -22.53 -50.69
N GLY A 54 12.31 -21.49 -50.39
CA GLY A 54 13.54 -21.17 -51.11
C GLY A 54 14.66 -22.19 -50.86
N GLN A 55 15.57 -22.37 -51.84
CA GLN A 55 16.69 -23.31 -51.79
C GLN A 55 17.57 -23.15 -50.52
N ASN A 56 17.63 -24.25 -49.75
CA ASN A 56 18.66 -24.65 -48.78
C ASN A 56 19.44 -23.55 -48.02
N GLY A 57 18.95 -23.22 -46.83
CA GLY A 57 19.76 -22.96 -45.64
C GLY A 57 19.37 -23.96 -44.55
N SER A 58 20.32 -24.78 -44.14
CA SER A 58 20.23 -25.88 -43.17
C SER A 58 19.58 -25.54 -41.82
N SER A 59 18.83 -26.50 -41.28
CA SER A 59 18.47 -26.69 -39.86
C SER A 59 17.97 -25.46 -39.10
N SER A 60 16.66 -25.42 -38.84
CA SER A 60 16.11 -24.59 -37.75
C SER A 60 16.45 -25.21 -36.39
N GLU A 61 17.71 -25.11 -35.99
CA GLU A 61 18.01 -24.94 -34.57
C GLU A 61 17.69 -23.49 -34.20
N PRO A 62 17.13 -23.20 -33.02
CA PRO A 62 16.96 -21.83 -32.56
C PRO A 62 18.34 -21.15 -32.57
N VAL A 63 18.56 -20.23 -33.52
CA VAL A 63 19.80 -19.46 -33.59
C VAL A 63 19.76 -18.47 -32.44
N SER A 64 20.46 -18.78 -31.36
CA SER A 64 20.79 -17.81 -30.31
C SER A 64 21.72 -16.74 -30.92
N MET A 65 21.15 -15.69 -31.51
CA MET A 65 21.91 -14.55 -32.02
C MET A 65 22.21 -13.58 -30.88
N ASN A 66 23.49 -13.42 -30.53
CA ASN A 66 23.91 -12.41 -29.57
C ASN A 66 23.80 -10.99 -30.17
N PHE A 67 23.62 -9.99 -29.31
CA PHE A 67 23.46 -8.58 -29.67
C PHE A 67 24.53 -8.07 -30.66
N LEU A 68 25.78 -8.51 -30.50
CA LEU A 68 26.89 -8.10 -31.36
C LEU A 68 26.71 -8.56 -32.81
N THR A 69 26.12 -9.74 -33.01
CA THR A 69 25.86 -10.30 -34.34
C THR A 69 24.73 -9.54 -35.04
N VAL A 70 23.66 -9.25 -34.32
CA VAL A 70 22.51 -8.49 -34.86
C VAL A 70 22.91 -7.05 -35.20
N TYR A 71 23.68 -6.39 -34.33
CA TYR A 71 24.24 -5.07 -34.59
C TYR A 71 25.09 -5.05 -35.86
N ARG A 72 25.93 -6.08 -36.08
CA ARG A 72 26.75 -6.18 -37.29
C ARG A 72 25.91 -6.37 -38.54
N MET A 73 24.87 -7.20 -38.49
CA MET A 73 23.93 -7.41 -39.61
C MET A 73 23.15 -6.14 -39.96
N MET A 74 22.74 -5.35 -38.96
CA MET A 74 22.10 -4.04 -39.19
C MET A 74 23.08 -3.03 -39.80
N LYS A 75 24.32 -2.97 -39.31
CA LYS A 75 25.39 -2.11 -39.87
C LYS A 75 25.73 -2.48 -41.31
N ASP A 76 25.79 -3.77 -41.60
CA ASP A 76 26.08 -4.31 -42.94
C ASP A 76 24.86 -4.25 -43.88
N ARG A 77 23.73 -3.69 -43.43
CA ARG A 77 22.44 -3.60 -44.15
C ARG A 77 21.90 -4.96 -44.62
N ALA A 78 22.33 -6.04 -43.97
CA ALA A 78 21.86 -7.39 -44.22
C ALA A 78 20.49 -7.66 -43.58
N MET A 79 20.07 -6.79 -42.67
CA MET A 79 18.75 -6.80 -42.03
C MET A 79 18.06 -5.47 -42.33
N LYS A 80 16.86 -5.52 -42.91
CA LYS A 80 16.00 -4.34 -43.06
C LYS A 80 15.12 -4.22 -41.83
N VAL A 81 15.18 -3.08 -41.16
CA VAL A 81 14.22 -2.74 -40.11
C VAL A 81 13.20 -1.82 -40.73
N ASP A 82 11.93 -2.19 -40.66
CA ASP A 82 10.81 -1.38 -41.17
C ASP A 82 10.39 -0.37 -40.08
N SER A 83 11.34 0.45 -39.64
CA SER A 83 11.10 1.59 -38.77
C SER A 83 12.28 2.56 -38.87
N ASP A 84 11.96 3.84 -39.05
CA ASP A 84 12.93 4.94 -38.99
C ASP A 84 13.19 5.39 -37.53
N SER A 85 12.54 4.73 -36.56
CA SER A 85 12.66 5.01 -35.12
C SER A 85 13.70 4.10 -34.47
N LEU A 86 14.78 4.70 -33.94
CA LEU A 86 15.81 4.01 -33.16
C LEU A 86 15.22 3.29 -31.93
N GLU A 87 14.18 3.87 -31.34
CA GLU A 87 13.48 3.31 -30.18
C GLU A 87 12.75 2.00 -30.54
N ASP A 88 12.10 1.96 -31.70
CA ASP A 88 11.41 0.76 -32.17
C ASP A 88 12.40 -0.36 -32.48
N VAL A 89 13.56 0.00 -33.06
CA VAL A 89 14.66 -0.94 -33.33
C VAL A 89 15.19 -1.54 -32.02
N LEU A 90 15.43 -0.71 -31.00
CA LEU A 90 15.93 -1.17 -29.70
C LEU A 90 14.90 -2.00 -28.94
N LYS A 91 13.62 -1.60 -28.94
CA LYS A 91 12.52 -2.38 -28.34
C LYS A 91 12.37 -3.76 -28.99
N ALA A 92 12.47 -3.83 -30.32
CA ALA A 92 12.43 -5.09 -31.05
C ALA A 92 13.60 -6.01 -30.67
N LEU A 93 14.82 -5.47 -30.58
CA LEU A 93 16.01 -6.21 -30.17
C LEU A 93 15.92 -6.72 -28.73
N LEU A 94 15.43 -5.88 -27.81
CA LEU A 94 15.30 -6.23 -26.40
C LEU A 94 14.24 -7.32 -26.21
N ARG A 95 13.08 -7.22 -26.87
CA ARG A 95 12.05 -8.29 -26.86
C ARG A 95 12.57 -9.65 -27.28
N GLU A 96 13.52 -9.69 -28.21
CA GLU A 96 14.11 -10.94 -28.69
C GLU A 96 15.11 -11.54 -27.69
N VAL A 97 15.81 -10.70 -26.92
CA VAL A 97 16.81 -11.12 -25.94
C VAL A 97 16.20 -11.47 -24.57
N ILE A 98 15.09 -10.84 -24.18
CA ILE A 98 14.32 -11.22 -22.98
C ILE A 98 12.87 -11.51 -23.39
N PRO A 99 12.53 -12.79 -23.62
CA PRO A 99 11.22 -13.20 -24.13
C PRO A 99 10.05 -12.99 -23.16
N ASP A 100 10.31 -12.75 -21.87
CA ASP A 100 9.27 -12.80 -20.82
C ASP A 100 8.62 -11.45 -20.47
N GLY A 101 8.65 -10.46 -21.37
CA GLY A 101 7.90 -9.20 -21.15
C GLY A 101 8.33 -8.37 -19.94
N ARG A 102 9.51 -8.65 -19.36
CA ARG A 102 10.10 -7.92 -18.21
C ARG A 102 10.69 -6.55 -18.56
N TYR A 103 10.45 -6.06 -19.78
CA TYR A 103 10.85 -4.72 -20.19
C TYR A 103 9.68 -3.76 -20.01
N THR A 104 9.62 -3.09 -18.87
CA THR A 104 8.83 -1.88 -18.69
C THR A 104 9.79 -0.68 -18.74
N SER A 105 9.46 0.35 -19.52
CA SER A 105 10.17 1.65 -19.47
C SER A 105 9.87 2.42 -18.19
N ASP A 106 8.85 1.98 -17.45
CA ASP A 106 8.33 2.62 -16.27
C ASP A 106 8.66 1.74 -15.08
N LEU A 107 9.36 2.32 -14.09
CA LEU A 107 9.56 1.69 -12.79
C LEU A 107 8.19 1.50 -12.14
N ALA A 108 7.97 0.34 -11.52
CA ALA A 108 6.82 0.16 -10.65
C ALA A 108 6.81 1.26 -9.58
N GLU A 109 5.62 1.79 -9.31
CA GLU A 109 5.41 2.81 -8.28
C GLU A 109 5.92 2.29 -6.94
N PHE A 110 6.73 3.10 -6.24
CA PHE A 110 7.20 2.77 -4.90
C PHE A 110 6.28 3.39 -3.85
N LYS A 111 5.48 2.55 -3.20
CA LYS A 111 4.42 2.99 -2.28
C LYS A 111 4.17 1.97 -1.18
N LEU A 112 3.36 2.35 -0.19
CA LEU A 112 2.77 1.38 0.73
C LEU A 112 1.80 0.47 -0.04
N VAL A 113 1.70 -0.78 0.41
CA VAL A 113 0.66 -1.69 -0.10
C VAL A 113 -0.72 -1.09 0.19
N ASP A 114 -1.62 -1.14 -0.78
CA ASP A 114 -2.97 -0.57 -0.66
C ASP A 114 -3.67 -1.03 0.63
N GLY A 115 -4.21 -0.07 1.38
CA GLY A 115 -4.90 -0.32 2.65
C GLY A 115 -4.00 -0.56 3.86
N THR A 116 -2.67 -0.46 3.71
CA THR A 116 -1.74 -0.51 4.84
C THR A 116 -1.37 0.89 5.35
N SER A 117 -1.22 1.02 6.66
CA SER A 117 -0.65 2.19 7.33
C SER A 117 0.45 1.71 8.29
N VAL A 118 1.36 2.61 8.65
CA VAL A 118 2.46 2.31 9.58
C VAL A 118 2.18 3.01 10.91
N ALA A 119 2.00 2.24 11.97
CA ALA A 119 1.71 2.71 13.31
C ALA A 119 2.93 2.60 14.24
N VAL A 120 2.95 3.40 15.31
CA VAL A 120 4.00 3.29 16.34
C VAL A 120 4.02 1.89 16.93
N GLY A 121 5.23 1.33 17.00
CA GLY A 121 5.49 -0.03 17.42
C GLY A 121 5.45 -1.07 16.30
N ASP A 122 5.12 -0.70 15.06
CA ASP A 122 5.19 -1.65 13.94
C ASP A 122 6.64 -1.99 13.64
N THR A 123 6.94 -3.27 13.45
CA THR A 123 8.29 -3.75 13.09
C THR A 123 8.44 -4.11 11.62
N VAL A 124 7.38 -3.98 10.84
CA VAL A 124 7.37 -4.26 9.40
C VAL A 124 6.63 -3.14 8.67
N VAL A 125 7.15 -2.73 7.52
CA VAL A 125 6.46 -1.83 6.59
C VAL A 125 6.16 -2.58 5.31
N HIS A 126 4.89 -2.63 4.91
CA HIS A 126 4.46 -3.30 3.70
C HIS A 126 4.56 -2.36 2.50
N VAL A 127 5.45 -2.66 1.56
CA VAL A 127 5.72 -1.80 0.40
C VAL A 127 5.54 -2.56 -0.91
N GLU A 128 5.08 -1.82 -1.93
CA GLU A 128 5.10 -2.22 -3.33
C GLU A 128 6.21 -1.46 -4.05
N GLY A 129 6.91 -2.13 -4.95
CA GLY A 129 7.94 -1.50 -5.78
C GLY A 129 8.47 -2.44 -6.87
N GLN A 130 9.50 -2.00 -7.57
CA GLN A 130 10.05 -2.73 -8.70
C GLN A 130 10.77 -4.01 -8.24
N PRO A 131 10.37 -5.21 -8.73
CA PRO A 131 11.10 -6.44 -8.43
C PRO A 131 12.60 -6.37 -8.72
N GLY A 132 13.41 -6.94 -7.83
CA GLY A 132 14.87 -6.94 -7.92
C GLY A 132 15.56 -5.68 -7.38
N PHE A 133 14.82 -4.60 -7.14
CA PHE A 133 15.32 -3.41 -6.45
C PHE A 133 15.38 -3.64 -4.95
N TYR A 134 16.00 -2.73 -4.22
CA TYR A 134 16.13 -2.83 -2.78
C TYR A 134 15.40 -1.72 -2.06
N VAL A 135 14.73 -2.04 -0.97
CA VAL A 135 14.23 -1.04 -0.02
C VAL A 135 15.30 -0.83 1.02
N VAL A 136 15.65 0.44 1.25
CA VAL A 136 16.68 0.86 2.18
C VAL A 136 16.10 1.91 3.12
N ASP A 137 16.35 1.75 4.43
CA ASP A 137 16.01 2.80 5.39
C ASP A 137 17.22 3.69 5.73
N THR A 138 16.97 4.77 6.46
CA THR A 138 18.00 5.74 6.87
C THR A 138 19.10 5.16 7.75
N THR A 139 18.92 3.96 8.30
CA THR A 139 19.94 3.25 9.10
C THR A 139 20.84 2.35 8.24
N GLY A 140 20.52 2.18 6.95
CA GLY A 140 21.23 1.31 6.02
C GLY A 140 20.72 -0.13 5.99
N ASN A 141 19.58 -0.42 6.63
CA ASN A 141 18.92 -1.71 6.51
C ASN A 141 18.38 -1.89 5.09
N ARG A 142 18.84 -2.91 4.38
CA ARG A 142 18.66 -3.10 2.93
C ARG A 142 18.06 -4.46 2.62
N GLN A 143 16.88 -4.51 2.01
CA GLN A 143 16.17 -5.75 1.68
C GLN A 143 15.64 -5.72 0.25
N MET A 144 15.75 -6.84 -0.46
CA MET A 144 15.38 -6.92 -1.88
C MET A 144 13.86 -7.11 -2.05
N ILE A 145 13.27 -6.40 -3.00
CA ILE A 145 11.89 -6.59 -3.43
C ILE A 145 11.83 -7.88 -4.26
N PRO A 146 11.02 -8.88 -3.86
CA PRO A 146 10.90 -10.15 -4.58
C PRO A 146 10.16 -9.98 -5.92
N ASP A 147 10.14 -11.05 -6.73
CA ASP A 147 9.45 -11.10 -8.03
C ASP A 147 7.96 -10.75 -7.97
N SER A 148 7.34 -10.81 -6.79
CA SER A 148 5.95 -10.41 -6.56
C SER A 148 5.72 -8.90 -6.57
N GLY A 149 6.79 -8.10 -6.44
CA GLY A 149 6.72 -6.64 -6.29
C GLY A 149 6.30 -6.17 -4.91
N ARG A 150 5.96 -7.09 -3.99
CA ARG A 150 5.54 -6.81 -2.61
C ARG A 150 6.60 -7.24 -1.62
N LEU A 151 7.00 -6.34 -0.73
CA LEU A 151 7.97 -6.60 0.32
C LEU A 151 7.41 -6.26 1.70
N ASP A 152 7.54 -7.20 2.62
CA ASP A 152 7.39 -6.98 4.06
C ASP A 152 8.74 -6.50 4.61
N PHE A 153 8.98 -5.20 4.55
CA PHE A 153 10.27 -4.61 4.93
C PHE A 153 10.42 -4.61 6.46
N ALA A 154 11.22 -5.53 6.99
CA ALA A 154 11.48 -5.62 8.42
C ALA A 154 12.33 -4.45 8.91
N LEU A 155 11.87 -3.71 9.92
CA LEU A 155 12.60 -2.61 10.53
C LEU A 155 13.62 -3.13 11.56
N MET A 156 14.76 -2.43 11.68
CA MET A 156 15.78 -2.76 12.69
C MET A 156 15.33 -2.46 14.13
N GLN A 157 14.41 -1.52 14.29
CA GLN A 157 13.74 -1.17 15.54
C GLN A 157 12.26 -0.90 15.22
N PRO A 158 11.33 -1.14 16.16
CA PRO A 158 9.94 -0.77 15.98
C PRO A 158 9.82 0.70 15.58
N PHE A 159 8.89 1.02 14.69
CA PHE A 159 8.65 2.38 14.24
C PHE A 159 8.36 3.28 15.45
N ASP A 160 9.21 4.28 15.63
CA ASP A 160 9.23 5.16 16.81
C ASP A 160 8.23 6.31 16.70
N GLY A 161 7.56 6.44 15.56
CA GLY A 161 6.63 7.51 15.26
C GLY A 161 7.29 8.79 14.79
N ASN A 162 8.60 8.83 14.61
CA ASN A 162 9.21 9.94 13.88
C ASN A 162 9.03 9.73 12.37
N GLU A 163 9.20 10.78 11.58
CA GLU A 163 9.17 10.63 10.12
C GLU A 163 10.24 9.62 9.70
N LYS A 164 9.86 8.64 8.87
CA LYS A 164 10.78 7.64 8.35
C LYS A 164 10.75 7.64 6.84
N ILE A 165 11.93 7.80 6.24
CA ILE A 165 12.11 7.75 4.79
C ILE A 165 12.64 6.36 4.42
N LEU A 166 11.95 5.73 3.48
CA LEU A 166 12.42 4.54 2.79
C LEU A 166 12.82 4.93 1.36
N THR A 167 13.91 4.37 0.86
CA THR A 167 14.35 4.54 -0.52
C THR A 167 14.26 3.21 -1.25
N MET A 168 13.80 3.23 -2.50
CA MET A 168 13.96 2.13 -3.43
C MET A 168 15.23 2.38 -4.24
N GLU A 169 16.24 1.51 -4.10
CA GLU A 169 17.55 1.63 -4.71
C GLU A 169 17.76 0.60 -5.81
N TYR A 170 18.55 0.98 -6.81
CA TYR A 170 18.98 0.08 -7.86
C TYR A 170 19.75 -1.12 -7.28
N PRO A 171 19.70 -2.29 -7.95
CA PRO A 171 20.43 -3.48 -7.51
C PRO A 171 21.93 -3.22 -7.36
N ASN A 172 22.47 -2.38 -8.24
CA ASN A 172 23.84 -1.91 -8.24
C ASN A 172 23.96 -0.62 -7.41
N SER A 173 24.69 -0.69 -6.28
CA SER A 173 24.79 0.41 -5.32
C SER A 173 25.42 1.70 -5.87
N SER A 174 26.09 1.66 -7.03
CA SER A 174 26.64 2.87 -7.68
C SER A 174 25.60 3.74 -8.36
N GLU A 175 24.39 3.21 -8.62
CA GLU A 175 23.33 3.89 -9.34
C GLU A 175 22.40 4.69 -8.41
N GLY A 176 22.44 4.42 -7.10
CA GLY A 176 21.77 5.22 -6.07
C GLY A 176 20.27 4.96 -5.93
N THR A 177 19.53 5.99 -5.51
CA THR A 177 18.09 5.94 -5.22
C THR A 177 17.26 6.11 -6.49
N ALA A 178 16.35 5.17 -6.74
CA ALA A 178 15.39 5.20 -7.84
C ALA A 178 14.08 5.92 -7.45
N ALA A 179 13.61 5.73 -6.22
CA ALA A 179 12.42 6.39 -5.68
C ALA A 179 12.49 6.50 -4.14
N SER A 180 11.65 7.34 -3.56
CA SER A 180 11.54 7.50 -2.11
C SER A 180 10.09 7.44 -1.65
N LEU A 181 9.87 6.88 -0.47
CA LEU A 181 8.59 6.80 0.22
C LEU A 181 8.77 7.41 1.61
N THR A 182 7.98 8.44 1.91
CA THR A 182 7.97 9.06 3.23
C THR A 182 6.81 8.50 4.06
N ILE A 183 7.16 7.88 5.18
CA ILE A 183 6.22 7.54 6.25
C ILE A 183 6.19 8.76 7.20
N PRO A 184 5.06 9.48 7.30
CA PRO A 184 5.00 10.69 8.11
C PRO A 184 5.16 10.39 9.61
N ALA A 185 5.61 11.39 10.36
CA ALA A 185 5.71 11.27 11.81
C ALA A 185 4.33 11.07 12.46
N VAL A 186 4.24 10.06 13.33
CA VAL A 186 3.19 9.83 14.31
C VAL A 186 3.54 10.62 15.58
N GLN A 187 2.99 11.83 15.77
CA GLN A 187 3.28 12.54 17.02
C GLN A 187 2.49 11.95 18.17
N THR A 188 3.19 11.37 19.13
CA THR A 188 2.64 10.94 20.42
C THR A 188 2.99 11.92 21.53
N GLY A 189 1.95 12.48 22.17
CA GLY A 189 2.06 13.26 23.41
C GLY A 189 2.48 14.72 23.19
N GLY A 190 1.52 15.63 23.40
CA GLY A 190 1.62 17.05 23.06
C GLY A 190 0.70 17.34 21.88
N GLY A 191 -0.59 17.60 22.14
CA GLY A 191 -1.57 17.79 21.09
C GLY A 191 -1.17 18.90 20.13
N ASN A 192 -1.10 18.59 18.83
CA ASN A 192 -1.06 19.62 17.80
C ASN A 192 -2.38 20.39 17.72
N GLU A 193 -3.47 19.76 18.19
CA GLU A 193 -4.80 20.33 18.27
C GLU A 193 -5.50 19.80 19.53
N GLU A 194 -5.60 20.66 20.56
CA GLU A 194 -6.49 20.43 21.70
C GLU A 194 -7.93 20.68 21.24
N LEU A 195 -8.76 19.65 21.31
CA LEU A 195 -10.17 19.69 20.86
C LEU A 195 -11.13 19.91 22.02
N PHE A 196 -10.75 19.45 23.22
CA PHE A 196 -11.54 19.57 24.43
C PHE A 196 -10.62 19.60 25.65
N ASN A 197 -10.94 20.43 26.63
CA ASN A 197 -10.21 20.51 27.89
C ASN A 197 -11.12 21.08 28.99
N GLU A 198 -11.74 20.19 29.74
CA GLU A 198 -12.63 20.56 30.84
C GLU A 198 -12.65 19.48 31.91
N ASN A 199 -12.84 19.87 33.18
CA ASN A 199 -12.83 18.96 34.33
C ASN A 199 -11.55 18.09 34.40
N GLY A 200 -10.45 18.63 33.87
CA GLY A 200 -9.16 17.97 33.74
C GLY A 200 -9.07 16.95 32.61
N VAL A 201 -10.19 16.54 32.01
CA VAL A 201 -10.22 15.63 30.86
C VAL A 201 -9.85 16.40 29.61
N LYS A 202 -8.91 15.86 28.84
CA LYS A 202 -8.44 16.44 27.59
C LYS A 202 -8.71 15.50 26.42
N ILE A 203 -9.22 16.04 25.33
CA ILE A 203 -9.26 15.33 24.04
C ILE A 203 -8.40 16.10 23.07
N TYR A 204 -7.47 15.42 22.42
CA TYR A 204 -6.60 16.01 21.42
C TYR A 204 -6.33 15.04 20.29
N ARG A 205 -5.89 15.60 19.16
CA ARG A 205 -5.39 14.80 18.04
C ARG A 205 -3.86 14.73 18.09
N ARG A 206 -3.35 13.50 18.12
CA ARG A 206 -1.95 13.17 17.89
C ARG A 206 -1.59 13.39 16.41
N ALA A 207 -0.31 13.49 16.04
CA ALA A 207 0.00 13.72 14.62
C ALA A 207 -0.10 12.49 13.72
N ASP A 208 -0.27 11.28 14.28
CA ASP A 208 -0.82 10.16 13.49
C ASP A 208 -2.29 10.34 13.11
N GLY A 209 -2.93 11.40 13.60
CA GLY A 209 -4.35 11.62 13.44
C GLY A 209 -5.21 10.86 14.46
N GLN A 210 -4.63 10.05 15.35
CA GLN A 210 -5.37 9.35 16.40
C GLN A 210 -5.93 10.38 17.38
N ALA A 211 -7.24 10.29 17.63
CA ALA A 211 -7.84 11.03 18.73
C ALA A 211 -7.54 10.30 20.04
N VAL A 212 -7.10 11.06 21.03
CA VAL A 212 -6.75 10.57 22.35
C VAL A 212 -7.60 11.31 23.36
N ILE A 213 -8.21 10.57 24.28
CA ILE A 213 -8.77 11.10 25.51
C ILE A 213 -7.84 10.78 26.68
N GLU A 214 -7.39 11.83 27.33
CA GLU A 214 -6.50 11.80 28.49
C GLU A 214 -7.27 12.28 29.71
N PHE A 215 -7.18 11.52 30.80
CA PHE A 215 -7.83 11.87 32.04
C PHE A 215 -6.77 12.24 33.08
N PRO A 216 -7.11 13.14 34.02
CA PRO A 216 -6.32 13.30 35.22
C PRO A 216 -6.53 12.08 36.12
N ALA A 217 -5.61 11.86 37.06
CA ALA A 217 -5.80 10.85 38.09
C ALA A 217 -7.17 11.04 38.79
N TYR A 218 -7.90 9.94 38.96
CA TYR A 218 -9.24 9.84 39.56
C TYR A 218 -10.42 10.45 38.77
N ALA A 219 -10.28 10.73 37.47
CA ALA A 219 -11.41 11.15 36.63
C ALA A 219 -12.17 10.01 35.94
N MET A 220 -13.41 10.35 35.55
CA MET A 220 -14.40 9.52 34.86
C MET A 220 -14.98 10.29 33.66
N LEU A 221 -15.75 9.60 32.82
CA LEU A 221 -16.44 10.20 31.66
C LEU A 221 -17.73 10.96 32.06
N ASP A 222 -18.38 10.57 33.15
CA ASP A 222 -19.66 11.12 33.61
C ASP A 222 -19.69 12.65 33.75
N PRO A 223 -18.67 13.32 34.33
CA PRO A 223 -18.70 14.76 34.52
C PRO A 223 -18.76 15.56 33.22
N ILE A 224 -18.35 14.97 32.10
CA ILE A 224 -18.31 15.64 30.79
C ILE A 224 -19.42 15.16 29.85
N TYR A 225 -20.26 14.19 30.24
CA TYR A 225 -21.29 13.60 29.39
C TYR A 225 -22.26 14.60 28.74
N ASN A 226 -22.67 15.63 29.51
CA ASN A 226 -23.62 16.65 29.05
C ASN A 226 -22.93 17.90 28.48
N ASN A 227 -21.62 17.84 28.20
CA ASN A 227 -20.90 19.01 27.70
C ASN A 227 -21.20 19.23 26.21
N PRO A 228 -21.78 20.39 25.84
CA PRO A 228 -22.18 20.65 24.45
C PRO A 228 -20.99 20.77 23.49
N ASN A 229 -19.79 21.06 24.00
CA ASN A 229 -18.59 21.13 23.15
C ASN A 229 -18.17 19.76 22.60
N LEU A 230 -18.73 18.67 23.14
CA LEU A 230 -18.48 17.31 22.64
C LEU A 230 -19.46 16.91 21.52
N ASP A 231 -20.57 17.62 21.33
CA ASP A 231 -21.62 17.21 20.39
C ASP A 231 -21.17 17.29 18.91
N SER A 232 -20.20 18.15 18.60
CA SER A 232 -19.60 18.27 17.27
C SER A 232 -18.44 17.30 17.04
N LEU A 233 -17.96 16.61 18.07
CA LEU A 233 -16.80 15.74 18.00
C LEU A 233 -17.22 14.32 17.65
N HIS A 234 -16.67 13.78 16.58
CA HIS A 234 -16.78 12.38 16.20
C HIS A 234 -15.42 11.90 15.67
N PHE A 235 -15.03 10.69 16.04
CA PHE A 235 -13.73 10.11 15.74
C PHE A 235 -13.89 8.71 15.16
N ASP A 236 -13.10 8.41 14.11
CA ASP A 236 -13.02 7.05 13.55
C ASP A 236 -12.57 6.03 14.61
N SER A 237 -11.73 6.48 15.53
CA SER A 237 -11.41 5.79 16.76
C SER A 237 -10.92 6.74 17.84
N LEU A 238 -11.04 6.33 19.10
CA LEU A 238 -10.62 7.10 20.26
C LEU A 238 -9.76 6.25 21.18
N GLU A 239 -8.54 6.68 21.48
CA GLU A 239 -7.64 6.02 22.43
C GLU A 239 -7.88 6.55 23.84
N LEU A 240 -8.14 5.66 24.80
CA LEU A 240 -8.36 5.98 26.21
C LEU A 240 -7.08 5.70 27.00
N ASN A 241 -6.32 6.75 27.31
CA ASN A 241 -4.98 6.59 27.86
C ASN A 241 -4.91 6.29 29.35
N GLU A 242 -5.87 6.76 30.14
CA GLU A 242 -5.88 6.49 31.57
C GLU A 242 -7.29 6.63 32.10
N LEU A 243 -8.03 5.55 32.26
CA LEU A 243 -9.13 5.58 33.22
C LEU A 243 -8.44 5.53 34.58
N SER A 244 -8.70 6.54 35.40
CA SER A 244 -7.99 6.77 36.66
C SER A 244 -7.66 5.50 37.45
N GLY A 245 -6.55 5.50 38.22
CA GLY A 245 -6.10 4.35 39.05
C GLY A 245 -7.05 3.85 40.16
N GLY A 246 -8.34 4.23 40.11
CA GLY A 246 -9.45 3.56 40.81
C GLY A 246 -10.44 2.85 39.87
N GLY A 247 -10.29 2.98 38.55
CA GLY A 247 -10.27 1.94 37.50
C GLY A 247 -11.46 1.00 37.33
N ASP A 248 -12.48 1.09 38.17
CA ASP A 248 -13.38 -0.04 38.28
C ASP A 248 -14.49 0.03 37.23
N ASP A 249 -15.07 1.20 36.88
CA ASP A 249 -16.34 1.23 36.12
C ASP A 249 -16.36 2.21 34.93
N ILE A 250 -16.87 1.79 33.76
CA ILE A 250 -17.53 2.71 32.80
C ILE A 250 -19.03 2.63 33.07
N THR A 251 -19.60 3.73 33.55
CA THR A 251 -21.03 3.85 33.82
C THR A 251 -21.85 3.90 32.54
N ILE A 252 -23.18 3.91 32.68
CA ILE A 252 -24.12 4.10 31.59
C ILE A 252 -23.79 5.38 30.80
N THR A 253 -23.51 6.49 31.49
CA THR A 253 -23.24 7.76 30.83
C THR A 253 -21.90 7.75 30.10
N GLY A 254 -20.89 7.07 30.67
CA GLY A 254 -19.62 6.85 30.00
C GLY A 254 -19.77 6.02 28.72
N MET A 255 -20.54 4.94 28.73
CA MET A 255 -20.81 4.13 27.54
C MET A 255 -21.53 4.94 26.46
N MET A 256 -22.54 5.72 26.85
CA MET A 256 -23.26 6.59 25.92
C MET A 256 -22.37 7.70 25.37
N LEU A 257 -21.45 8.25 26.17
CA LEU A 257 -20.50 9.25 25.69
C LEU A 257 -19.56 8.64 24.65
N LEU A 258 -18.97 7.48 24.95
CA LEU A 258 -18.06 6.82 24.02
C LEU A 258 -18.76 6.46 22.71
N ALA A 259 -19.98 5.93 22.77
CA ALA A 259 -20.77 5.62 21.58
C ALA A 259 -21.17 6.87 20.77
N ARG A 260 -21.26 8.04 21.40
CA ARG A 260 -21.47 9.32 20.70
C ARG A 260 -20.20 9.80 20.01
N LEU A 261 -19.04 9.62 20.66
CA LEU A 261 -17.77 10.13 20.16
C LEU A 261 -17.13 9.21 19.11
N THR A 262 -17.38 7.90 19.15
CA THR A 262 -16.72 6.95 18.26
C THR A 262 -17.46 5.61 18.17
N SER A 263 -17.15 4.85 17.13
CA SER A 263 -17.50 3.42 17.04
C SER A 263 -16.40 2.49 17.56
N LYS A 264 -15.19 3.00 17.84
CA LYS A 264 -14.02 2.20 18.25
C LYS A 264 -13.25 2.89 19.36
N ALA A 265 -13.29 2.31 20.55
CA ALA A 265 -12.50 2.74 21.70
C ALA A 265 -11.27 1.83 21.86
N TYR A 266 -10.08 2.42 21.78
CA TYR A 266 -8.80 1.74 21.94
C TYR A 266 -8.26 1.91 23.34
N PHE A 267 -7.76 0.82 23.90
CA PHE A 267 -7.05 0.80 25.18
C PHE A 267 -5.58 0.44 24.93
N PRO A 268 -4.63 1.27 25.38
CA PRO A 268 -3.21 0.97 25.24
C PRO A 268 -2.82 -0.32 25.98
N ARG A 269 -1.77 -1.00 25.48
CA ARG A 269 -1.36 -2.31 26.00
C ARG A 269 -0.92 -2.25 27.47
N ASP A 270 -0.27 -1.16 27.85
CA ASP A 270 0.30 -0.90 29.18
C ASP A 270 -0.71 -0.32 30.19
N LYS A 271 -1.98 -0.20 29.80
CA LYS A 271 -3.05 0.36 30.63
C LYS A 271 -4.05 -0.71 31.06
N GLU A 272 -4.66 -0.51 32.23
CA GLU A 272 -5.73 -1.40 32.73
C GLU A 272 -7.01 -1.20 31.91
N MET A 273 -7.71 -2.30 31.61
CA MET A 273 -9.05 -2.26 31.06
C MET A 273 -10.05 -1.91 32.18
N PRO A 274 -11.19 -1.27 31.87
CA PRO A 274 -12.27 -1.09 32.83
C PRO A 274 -12.72 -2.43 33.43
N ARG A 275 -12.96 -2.49 34.75
CA ARG A 275 -13.37 -3.74 35.42
C ARG A 275 -14.87 -4.03 35.29
N HIS A 276 -15.69 -3.02 35.18
CA HIS A 276 -17.14 -3.11 35.15
C HIS A 276 -17.68 -2.16 34.07
N ILE A 277 -18.64 -2.62 33.30
CA ILE A 277 -19.32 -1.83 32.27
C ILE A 277 -20.81 -1.87 32.54
N GLN A 278 -21.44 -0.70 32.59
CA GLN A 278 -22.89 -0.59 32.71
C GLN A 278 -23.50 -0.18 31.37
N LEU A 279 -24.43 -0.98 30.87
CA LEU A 279 -25.16 -0.65 29.63
C LEU A 279 -26.40 0.21 29.92
N PRO A 280 -26.77 1.12 29.01
CA PRO A 280 -28.05 1.81 29.10
C PRO A 280 -29.22 0.81 29.01
N SER A 281 -30.40 1.24 29.45
CA SER A 281 -31.66 0.53 29.20
C SER A 281 -32.39 1.21 28.05
N GLN A 282 -32.18 0.74 26.83
CA GLN A 282 -32.73 1.33 25.60
C GLN A 282 -32.92 0.28 24.50
N SER A 283 -33.78 0.57 23.52
CA SER A 283 -34.04 -0.34 22.40
C SER A 283 -32.88 -0.44 21.41
N GLU A 284 -32.10 0.63 21.25
CA GLU A 284 -30.98 0.67 20.32
C GLU A 284 -29.71 0.13 20.97
N ARG A 285 -29.04 -0.78 20.27
CA ARG A 285 -27.74 -1.30 20.69
C ARG A 285 -26.65 -0.28 20.45
N LEU A 286 -25.58 -0.36 21.23
CA LEU A 286 -24.43 0.52 21.05
C LEU A 286 -23.56 0.02 19.90
N ASN A 287 -23.40 0.83 18.85
CA ASN A 287 -22.40 0.59 17.81
C ASN A 287 -21.01 1.00 18.30
N LEU A 288 -20.46 0.22 19.23
CA LEU A 288 -19.21 0.49 19.89
C LEU A 288 -18.39 -0.80 20.01
N GLU A 289 -17.11 -0.71 19.70
CA GLU A 289 -16.15 -1.78 19.88
C GLU A 289 -15.04 -1.34 20.83
N PHE A 290 -14.71 -2.21 21.78
CA PHE A 290 -13.53 -2.07 22.60
C PHE A 290 -12.40 -2.88 22.00
N ARG A 291 -11.25 -2.24 21.85
CA ARG A 291 -10.09 -2.81 21.19
C ARG A 291 -8.85 -2.62 22.06
N ARG A 292 -8.01 -3.63 22.13
CA ARG A 292 -6.69 -3.54 22.77
C ARG A 292 -5.65 -4.10 21.81
N LYS A 293 -4.54 -3.38 21.65
CA LYS A 293 -3.42 -3.87 20.84
C LYS A 293 -2.98 -5.25 21.34
N GLY A 294 -2.83 -6.22 20.41
CA GLY A 294 -2.52 -7.62 20.71
C GLY A 294 -1.31 -7.81 21.62
N ARG A 295 -1.18 -8.95 22.31
CA ARG A 295 -0.18 -9.17 23.39
C ARG A 295 1.29 -9.07 22.97
N ALA A 296 1.58 -9.20 21.68
CA ALA A 296 2.88 -8.99 21.05
C ALA A 296 2.68 -8.50 19.59
N GLU A 297 3.73 -8.03 18.93
CA GLU A 297 3.68 -7.62 17.52
C GLU A 297 3.22 -8.78 16.60
N GLY A 298 2.39 -8.47 15.60
CA GLY A 298 1.82 -9.47 14.68
C GLY A 298 0.60 -10.25 15.22
N TYR A 299 0.21 -10.03 16.47
CA TYR A 299 -1.05 -10.56 17.01
C TYR A 299 -2.18 -9.58 16.75
N ALA A 300 -3.33 -10.10 16.29
CA ALA A 300 -4.53 -9.32 16.10
C ALA A 300 -4.91 -8.57 17.39
N ASP A 301 -5.51 -7.38 17.22
CA ASP A 301 -6.13 -6.68 18.34
C ASP A 301 -7.14 -7.59 19.02
N ASP A 302 -7.13 -7.59 20.34
CA ASP A 302 -8.22 -8.15 21.11
C ASP A 302 -9.43 -7.22 20.89
N VAL A 303 -10.56 -7.76 20.43
CA VAL A 303 -11.78 -6.98 20.12
C VAL A 303 -12.98 -7.52 20.90
N PHE A 304 -13.78 -6.61 21.47
CA PHE A 304 -15.09 -6.91 22.04
C PHE A 304 -16.12 -5.93 21.49
N SER A 305 -17.15 -6.45 20.81
CA SER A 305 -18.19 -5.64 20.16
C SER A 305 -19.46 -5.60 20.98
N TRP A 306 -19.95 -4.39 21.27
CA TRP A 306 -21.23 -4.15 21.94
C TRP A 306 -22.42 -4.16 20.98
N ALA A 307 -22.17 -4.17 19.66
CA ALA A 307 -23.23 -4.06 18.64
C ALA A 307 -24.24 -5.21 18.64
N ASN A 308 -23.84 -6.37 19.19
CA ASN A 308 -24.69 -7.56 19.29
C ASN A 308 -25.26 -7.79 20.70
N ILE A 309 -25.07 -6.84 21.63
CA ILE A 309 -25.51 -6.95 23.02
C ILE A 309 -26.70 -6.02 23.23
N ASP A 310 -27.79 -6.56 23.78
CA ASP A 310 -28.97 -5.77 24.11
C ASP A 310 -28.67 -4.80 25.26
N CYS A 311 -29.08 -3.55 25.09
CA CYS A 311 -28.96 -2.52 26.10
C CYS A 311 -30.11 -2.66 27.12
N ASP A 312 -29.96 -3.59 28.06
CA ASP A 312 -30.97 -3.98 29.04
C ASP A 312 -30.72 -3.46 30.47
N GLY A 313 -29.80 -2.49 30.63
CA GLY A 313 -29.43 -1.98 31.94
C GLY A 313 -28.53 -2.90 32.78
N SER A 314 -27.88 -3.89 32.15
CA SER A 314 -27.00 -4.83 32.84
C SER A 314 -25.60 -4.27 33.13
N THR A 315 -24.97 -4.86 34.15
CA THR A 315 -23.56 -4.69 34.47
C THR A 315 -22.77 -5.88 33.96
N TRP A 316 -21.57 -5.62 33.46
CA TRP A 316 -20.68 -6.60 32.87
C TRP A 316 -19.29 -6.50 33.48
N ASP A 317 -18.76 -7.61 33.96
CA ASP A 317 -17.46 -7.69 34.62
C ASP A 317 -16.36 -8.06 33.62
N HIS A 318 -15.17 -7.51 33.82
CA HIS A 318 -14.01 -7.77 32.98
C HIS A 318 -13.59 -9.23 33.06
N GLY A 319 -13.52 -9.86 31.89
CA GLY A 319 -13.05 -11.22 31.71
C GLY A 319 -11.56 -11.28 31.37
N VAL A 320 -11.18 -12.25 30.53
CA VAL A 320 -9.80 -12.38 30.03
C VAL A 320 -9.60 -11.51 28.79
N GLY A 321 -8.54 -10.70 28.75
CA GLY A 321 -8.17 -9.90 27.57
C GLY A 321 -8.96 -8.60 27.49
N VAL A 322 -9.87 -8.47 26.51
CA VAL A 322 -10.86 -7.37 26.41
C VAL A 322 -12.30 -7.85 26.53
N SER A 323 -12.50 -9.14 26.81
CA SER A 323 -13.84 -9.72 26.91
C SER A 323 -14.53 -9.29 28.20
N TYR A 324 -15.86 -9.22 28.16
CA TYR A 324 -16.69 -8.98 29.33
C TYR A 324 -17.73 -10.08 29.50
N ALA A 325 -18.08 -10.39 30.75
CA ALA A 325 -19.14 -11.33 31.09
C ALA A 325 -20.25 -10.61 31.84
N LYS A 326 -21.50 -10.88 31.47
CA LYS A 326 -22.65 -10.29 32.15
C LYS A 326 -22.67 -10.74 33.60
N GLN A 327 -22.84 -9.79 34.51
CA GLN A 327 -23.02 -10.09 35.92
C GLN A 327 -24.41 -10.72 36.11
N ASP A 328 -24.45 -12.00 36.45
CA ASP A 328 -25.68 -12.64 36.87
C ASP A 328 -26.11 -12.01 38.20
N ARG A 329 -27.27 -11.35 38.22
CA ARG A 329 -27.85 -10.82 39.45
C ARG A 329 -28.06 -11.98 40.43
N LEU A 330 -27.31 -12.00 41.53
CA LEU A 330 -27.69 -12.75 42.74
C LEU A 330 -28.86 -12.04 43.43
#